data_AF-A0A956ZSZ7-F1
#
_entry.id   AF-A0A956ZSZ7-F1
#
_cell.length_a   1.000
_cell.length_b   1.000
_cell.length_c   1.000
_cell.angle_alpha   90.00
_cell.angle_beta   90.00
_cell.angle_gamma   90.00
#
_symmetry.space_group_name_H-M   'P 1'
#
loop_
_entity.id
_entity.type
_entity.pdbx_description
1 polymer ?
#
loop_
_entity_poly.entity_id
_entity_poly.type
_entity_poly.pdbx_seq_one_letter_code
_entity_poly.pdbx_strand_id
1 'polypeptide(L)'
;MDDFDHIKHIVLQQLHRCVVCHREYEIGDITSLQRKPGVWTLMVECEQCHSRNYLAAVTPDGDPEAAMLEVRSLTQQAIREIGLPRERRSGEIVPEAPASGELVTSRDVLEMHEFLQEFDGDFARLFRSS
;
A
#
# COMPACT_ATOMS: atom_id res chain seq x y z
N MET A 1 28.58 -7.35 -15.20
CA MET A 1 27.46 -7.17 -14.25
C MET A 1 26.25 -7.74 -14.94
N ASP A 2 25.55 -8.69 -14.31
CA ASP A 2 24.38 -9.33 -14.91
C ASP A 2 23.27 -8.30 -15.16
N ASP A 3 22.48 -8.46 -16.22
CA ASP A 3 21.36 -7.56 -16.54
C ASP A 3 20.39 -7.49 -15.36
N PHE A 4 20.21 -8.61 -14.67
CA PHE A 4 19.34 -8.69 -13.50
C PHE A 4 19.91 -7.94 -12.29
N ASP A 5 21.22 -8.05 -12.04
CA ASP A 5 21.88 -7.28 -10.98
C ASP A 5 21.74 -5.78 -11.22
N HIS A 6 21.84 -5.33 -12.47
CA HIS A 6 21.63 -3.93 -12.82
C HIS A 6 20.20 -3.47 -12.49
N ILE A 7 19.20 -4.28 -12.85
CA ILE A 7 17.80 -4.00 -12.54
C ILE A 7 17.55 -3.96 -11.04
N LYS A 8 18.13 -4.89 -10.26
CA LYS A 8 18.02 -4.88 -8.79
C LYS A 8 18.55 -3.58 -8.18
N HIS A 9 19.68 -3.07 -8.67
CA HIS A 9 20.22 -1.78 -8.20
C HIS A 9 19.28 -0.61 -8.52
N ILE A 10 18.71 -0.55 -9.73
CA ILE A 10 17.73 0.47 -10.10
C ILE A 10 16.52 0.42 -9.16
N VAL A 11 16.03 -0.79 -8.86
CA VAL A 11 14.89 -0.97 -7.95
C VAL A 11 15.21 -0.48 -6.55
N LEU A 12 16.37 -0.83 -6.00
CA LEU A 12 16.79 -0.38 -4.67
C LEU A 12 16.98 1.15 -4.60
N GLN A 13 17.33 1.81 -5.70
CA GLN A 13 17.39 3.28 -5.78
C GLN A 13 16.02 3.97 -5.75
N GLN A 14 14.94 3.25 -6.02
CA GLN A 14 13.58 3.79 -5.97
C GLN A 14 12.85 3.33 -4.71
N LEU A 15 13.10 2.09 -4.28
CA LEU A 15 12.50 1.46 -3.12
C LEU A 15 13.60 1.08 -2.12
N HIS A 16 14.06 2.07 -1.35
CA HIS A 16 15.17 1.90 -0.42
C HIS A 16 14.79 1.19 0.89
N ARG A 17 13.55 1.35 1.36
CA ARG A 17 13.12 0.91 2.70
C ARG A 17 11.71 0.38 2.71
N CYS A 18 11.46 -0.59 3.58
CA CYS A 18 10.14 -1.15 3.81
C CYS A 18 9.17 -0.09 4.33
N VAL A 19 7.98 -0.01 3.72
CA VAL A 19 6.93 0.92 4.16
C VAL A 19 6.26 0.52 5.48
N VAL A 20 6.43 -0.74 5.89
CA VAL A 20 5.81 -1.30 7.11
C VAL A 20 6.75 -1.18 8.31
N CYS A 21 7.97 -1.72 8.22
CA CYS A 21 8.92 -1.78 9.33
C CYS A 21 10.17 -0.90 9.17
N HIS A 22 10.31 -0.21 8.03
CA HIS A 22 11.41 0.71 7.73
C HIS A 22 12.83 0.12 7.63
N ARG A 23 12.98 -1.22 7.64
CA ARG A 23 14.27 -1.86 7.28
C ARG A 23 14.66 -1.47 5.85
N GLU A 24 15.94 -1.19 5.64
CA GLU A 24 16.50 -1.03 4.29
C GLU A 24 16.43 -2.35 3.52
N TYR A 25 16.12 -2.26 2.22
CA TYR A 25 16.12 -3.42 1.35
C TYR A 25 17.52 -3.75 0.84
N GLU A 26 17.81 -5.04 0.72
CA GLU A 26 19.04 -5.58 0.16
C GLU A 26 18.77 -6.28 -1.19
N ILE A 27 19.83 -6.53 -1.97
CA ILE A 27 19.73 -7.22 -3.28
C ILE A 27 19.10 -8.61 -3.13
N GLY A 28 19.29 -9.26 -1.97
CA GLY A 28 18.71 -10.56 -1.62
C GLY A 28 17.19 -10.53 -1.47
N ASP A 29 16.62 -9.39 -1.07
CA ASP A 29 15.17 -9.23 -0.87
C ASP A 29 14.38 -9.22 -2.20
N ILE A 30 15.08 -9.12 -3.35
CA ILE A 30 14.49 -8.98 -4.67
C ILE A 30 14.55 -10.28 -5.46
N THR A 31 13.38 -10.78 -5.88
CA THR A 31 13.23 -11.97 -6.71
C THR A 31 12.57 -11.64 -8.04
N SER A 32 13.07 -12.22 -9.14
CA SER A 32 12.42 -12.11 -10.45
C SER A 32 11.27 -13.11 -10.54
N LEU A 33 10.06 -12.62 -10.82
CA LEU A 33 8.90 -13.47 -11.10
C LEU A 33 8.81 -13.79 -12.59
N GLN A 34 8.99 -12.78 -13.44
CA GLN A 34 8.88 -12.94 -14.89
C GLN A 34 9.74 -11.92 -15.62
N ARG A 35 10.35 -12.37 -16.73
CA ARG A 35 11.07 -11.51 -17.67
C ARG A 35 10.39 -11.56 -19.03
N LYS A 36 9.89 -10.42 -19.51
CA LYS A 36 9.41 -10.22 -20.89
C LYS A 36 10.35 -9.23 -21.59
N PRO A 37 10.38 -9.17 -22.93
CA PRO A 37 11.11 -8.12 -23.64
C PRO A 37 10.69 -6.75 -23.12
N GLY A 38 11.66 -5.98 -22.65
CA GLY A 38 11.47 -4.62 -22.13
C GLY A 38 10.78 -4.50 -20.76
N VAL A 39 10.40 -5.60 -20.10
CA VAL A 39 9.72 -5.56 -18.79
C VAL A 39 10.23 -6.66 -17.86
N TRP A 40 10.64 -6.25 -16.66
CA TRP A 40 11.00 -7.15 -15.57
C TRP A 40 9.94 -7.06 -14.47
N THR A 41 9.25 -8.17 -14.21
CA THR A 41 8.30 -8.28 -13.10
C THR A 41 8.98 -8.90 -11.90
N LEU A 42 8.98 -8.18 -10.79
CA LEU A 42 9.78 -8.47 -9.60
C LEU A 42 8.89 -8.53 -8.36
N MET A 43 9.32 -9.31 -7.39
CA MET A 43 8.79 -9.29 -6.03
C MET A 43 9.90 -8.85 -5.07
N VAL A 44 9.58 -7.91 -4.19
CA VAL A 44 10.43 -7.52 -3.07
C VAL A 44 9.76 -8.02 -1.80
N GLU A 45 10.44 -8.87 -1.04
CA GLU A 45 9.97 -9.37 0.25
C GLU A 45 10.87 -8.84 1.36
N CYS A 46 10.28 -8.18 2.36
CA CYS A 46 11.04 -7.77 3.54
C CYS A 46 11.29 -8.98 4.43
N GLU A 47 12.54 -9.35 4.68
CA GLU A 47 12.88 -10.48 5.56
C GLU A 47 12.45 -10.28 7.02
N GLN A 48 12.23 -9.03 7.47
CA GLN A 48 11.85 -8.75 8.86
C GLN A 48 10.34 -8.86 9.11
N CYS A 49 9.51 -8.26 8.26
CA CYS A 49 8.06 -8.21 8.45
C CYS A 49 7.28 -9.04 7.42
N HIS A 50 7.98 -9.67 6.47
CA HIS A 50 7.42 -10.49 5.38
C HIS A 50 6.39 -9.75 4.50
N SER A 51 6.40 -8.41 4.52
CA SER A 51 5.62 -7.62 3.58
C SER A 51 6.14 -7.86 2.16
N ARG A 52 5.25 -8.26 1.26
CA ARG A 52 5.57 -8.49 -0.16
C ARG A 52 5.08 -7.31 -1.00
N ASN A 53 5.94 -6.81 -1.88
CA ASN A 53 5.64 -5.75 -2.83
C ASN A 53 5.95 -6.23 -4.26
N TYR A 54 5.06 -5.96 -5.20
CA TYR A 54 5.20 -6.37 -6.60
C TYR A 54 5.53 -5.14 -7.45
N LEU A 55 6.56 -5.23 -8.27
CA LEU A 55 7.08 -4.13 -9.07
C LEU A 55 7.28 -4.57 -10.52
N ALA A 56 7.19 -3.61 -11.45
CA ALA A 56 7.67 -3.78 -12.81
C ALA A 56 8.73 -2.74 -13.13
N ALA A 57 9.91 -3.18 -13.57
CA ALA A 57 10.92 -2.32 -14.16
C ALA A 57 10.77 -2.36 -15.69
N VAL A 58 10.43 -1.22 -16.28
CA VAL A 58 10.17 -1.06 -17.72
C VAL A 58 11.40 -0.41 -18.34
N THR A 59 12.00 -1.05 -19.34
CA THR A 59 13.08 -0.45 -20.14
C THR A 59 12.47 0.42 -21.25
N PRO A 60 13.27 1.23 -21.97
CA PRO A 60 12.74 2.10 -23.03
C PRO A 60 11.96 1.37 -24.14
N ASP A 61 12.25 0.10 -24.38
CA ASP A 61 11.57 -0.73 -25.39
C ASP A 61 10.33 -1.48 -24.84
N GLY A 62 9.99 -1.28 -23.56
CA GLY A 62 8.87 -1.94 -22.89
C GLY A 62 7.55 -1.16 -22.96
N ASP A 63 6.44 -1.89 -22.83
CA ASP A 63 5.11 -1.30 -22.72
C ASP A 63 4.73 -1.05 -21.24
N PRO A 64 4.65 0.21 -20.79
CA PRO A 64 4.34 0.54 -19.39
C PRO A 64 2.91 0.17 -18.99
N GLU A 65 1.94 0.25 -19.91
CA GLU A 65 0.53 -0.06 -19.59
C GLU A 65 0.36 -1.57 -19.37
N ALA A 66 0.94 -2.39 -20.24
CA ALA A 66 0.96 -3.84 -20.05
C ALA A 66 1.68 -4.24 -18.75
N ALA A 67 2.79 -3.57 -18.42
CA ALA A 67 3.52 -3.80 -17.19
C ALA A 67 2.70 -3.47 -15.93
N MET A 68 2.00 -2.33 -15.93
CA MET A 68 1.11 -1.95 -14.84
C MET A 68 -0.05 -2.93 -14.65
N LEU A 69 -0.65 -3.40 -15.75
CA LEU A 69 -1.74 -4.38 -15.70
C LEU A 69 -1.29 -5.70 -15.07
N GLU A 70 -0.08 -6.15 -15.40
CA GLU A 70 0.53 -7.37 -14.85
C GLU A 70 0.76 -7.25 -13.33
N VAL A 71 1.40 -6.16 -12.87
CA VAL A 71 1.64 -5.93 -11.43
C VAL A 71 0.32 -5.89 -10.66
N ARG A 72 -0.69 -5.24 -11.22
CA ARG A 72 -2.04 -5.18 -10.64
C ARG A 72 -2.66 -6.57 -10.53
N SER A 73 -2.49 -7.42 -11.54
CA SER A 73 -2.99 -8.80 -11.54
C SER A 73 -2.34 -9.63 -10.42
N LEU A 74 -1.01 -9.55 -10.30
CA LEU A 74 -0.25 -10.27 -9.26
C LEU A 74 -0.65 -9.84 -7.85
N THR A 75 -0.84 -8.53 -7.65
CA THR A 75 -1.30 -8.00 -6.36
C THR A 75 -2.69 -8.54 -6.00
N GLN A 76 -3.62 -8.60 -6.97
CA GLN A 76 -4.94 -9.20 -6.72
C GLN A 76 -4.89 -10.71 -6.45
N GLN A 77 -3.97 -11.43 -7.09
CA GLN A 77 -3.75 -12.85 -6.80
C GLN A 77 -3.23 -13.05 -5.37
N ALA A 78 -2.22 -12.28 -4.97
CA ALA A 78 -1.69 -12.33 -3.62
C ALA A 78 -2.77 -12.05 -2.56
N ILE A 79 -3.64 -11.05 -2.79
CA ILE A 79 -4.78 -10.75 -1.90
C ILE A 79 -5.74 -11.95 -1.79
N ARG A 80 -6.01 -12.64 -2.90
CA ARG A 80 -6.88 -13.84 -2.90
C ARG A 80 -6.24 -15.01 -2.14
N GLU A 81 -4.94 -15.22 -2.31
CA GLU A 81 -4.19 -16.33 -1.70
C GLU A 81 -3.94 -16.15 -0.20
N ILE A 82 -3.71 -14.92 0.26
CA ILE A 82 -3.49 -14.61 1.68
C ILE A 82 -4.73 -14.95 2.51
N GLY A 83 -5.89 -15.18 1.88
CA GLY A 83 -7.08 -15.62 2.60
C GLY A 83 -7.40 -14.66 3.74
N LEU A 84 -7.24 -13.34 3.51
CA LEU A 84 -7.96 -12.33 4.29
C LEU A 84 -9.37 -12.89 4.44
N PRO A 85 -9.89 -13.08 5.67
CA PRO A 85 -11.14 -13.77 5.89
C PRO A 85 -12.15 -13.29 4.86
N ARG A 86 -12.54 -14.17 3.93
CA ARG A 86 -13.79 -13.98 3.19
C ARG A 86 -14.81 -13.82 4.31
N GLU A 87 -15.33 -12.61 4.41
CA GLU A 87 -16.29 -12.20 5.42
C GLU A 87 -15.72 -11.92 6.84
N ARG A 88 -15.07 -10.77 7.07
CA ARG A 88 -15.92 -9.79 7.79
C ARG A 88 -16.98 -9.54 6.77
N ARG A 89 -18.20 -10.06 6.99
CA ARG A 89 -19.34 -9.73 6.16
C ARG A 89 -19.06 -8.29 5.71
N SER A 90 -19.14 -8.02 4.41
CA SER A 90 -19.97 -6.85 4.14
C SER A 90 -21.22 -7.16 4.96
N GLY A 91 -21.26 -6.66 6.20
CA GLY A 91 -22.38 -5.86 6.59
C GLY A 91 -22.60 -5.13 5.29
N GLU A 92 -23.71 -5.48 4.64
CA GLU A 92 -24.47 -4.52 3.91
C GLU A 92 -23.95 -3.15 4.34
N ILE A 93 -23.52 -2.30 3.39
CA ILE A 93 -23.34 -0.90 3.73
C ILE A 93 -24.76 -0.44 4.09
N VAL A 94 -25.23 -0.86 5.27
CA VAL A 94 -26.24 -0.27 6.09
C VAL A 94 -25.55 1.04 6.29
N PRO A 95 -26.12 2.12 5.75
CA PRO A 95 -25.66 3.41 6.15
C PRO A 95 -25.68 3.37 7.68
N GLU A 96 -24.52 3.43 8.33
CA GLU A 96 -24.43 3.92 9.70
C GLU A 96 -24.74 5.43 9.70
N ALA A 97 -25.67 5.86 8.84
CA ALA A 97 -26.46 7.01 9.11
C ALA A 97 -27.21 6.63 10.40
N PRO A 98 -26.93 7.27 11.54
CA PRO A 98 -27.85 7.16 12.66
C PRO A 98 -29.25 7.40 12.09
N ALA A 99 -30.20 6.52 12.42
CA ALA A 99 -31.58 6.57 11.91
C ALA A 99 -32.28 7.93 12.20
N SER A 100 -31.64 8.81 12.97
CA SER A 100 -32.11 10.11 13.41
C SER A 100 -31.00 11.10 13.77
N GLY A 101 -29.78 10.99 13.24
CA GLY A 101 -28.71 11.96 13.56
C GLY A 101 -28.86 13.24 12.75
N GLU A 102 -28.50 14.37 13.37
CA GLU A 102 -28.39 15.65 12.66
C GLU A 102 -27.34 15.52 11.55
N LEU A 103 -27.66 16.04 10.36
CA LEU A 103 -26.72 16.05 9.25
C LEU A 103 -25.53 16.93 9.59
N VAL A 104 -24.34 16.53 9.14
CA VAL A 104 -23.15 17.39 9.23
C VAL A 104 -23.44 18.69 8.46
N THR A 105 -23.34 19.81 9.16
CA THR A 105 -23.53 21.15 8.65
C THR A 105 -22.20 21.87 8.47
N SER A 106 -22.22 23.04 7.83
CA SER A 106 -21.04 23.91 7.74
C SER A 106 -20.53 24.37 9.11
N ARG A 107 -21.39 24.39 10.14
CA ARG A 107 -21.00 24.75 11.50
C ARG A 107 -20.12 23.68 12.12
N ASP A 108 -20.47 22.41 11.98
CA ASP A 108 -19.69 21.29 12.50
C ASP A 108 -18.27 21.29 11.90
N VAL A 109 -18.15 21.63 10.62
CA VAL A 109 -16.85 21.75 9.95
C VAL A 109 -16.00 22.90 10.53
N LEU A 110 -16.62 24.04 10.83
CA LEU A 110 -15.93 25.18 11.45
C LEU A 110 -15.48 24.85 12.88
N GLU A 111 -16.35 24.18 13.66
CA GLU A 111 -16.03 23.74 15.03
C GLU A 111 -14.86 22.74 15.03
N MET A 112 -14.82 21.81 14.07
CA MET A 112 -13.68 20.90 13.91
C MET A 112 -12.41 21.63 13.47
N HIS A 113 -12.51 22.62 12.59
CA HIS A 113 -11.37 23.42 12.20
C HIS A 113 -10.78 24.21 13.38
N GLU A 114 -11.62 24.86 14.19
CA GLU A 114 -11.20 25.61 15.38
C GLU A 114 -10.56 24.69 16.42
N PHE A 115 -11.17 23.54 16.71
CA PHE A 115 -10.61 22.53 17.60
C PHE A 115 -9.21 22.07 17.15
N LEU A 116 -9.04 21.79 15.86
CA LEU A 116 -7.77 21.28 15.32
C LEU A 116 -6.63 22.30 15.37
N GLN A 117 -6.90 23.60 15.53
CA GLN A 117 -5.84 24.60 15.68
C GLN A 117 -5.14 24.51 17.04
N GLU A 118 -5.85 24.08 18.08
CA GLU A 118 -5.33 24.00 19.45
C GLU A 118 -5.07 22.55 19.91
N PHE A 119 -5.55 21.57 19.15
CA PHE A 119 -5.40 20.16 19.49
C PHE A 119 -3.94 19.71 19.41
N ASP A 120 -3.43 19.16 20.52
CA ASP A 120 -2.05 18.73 20.70
C ASP A 120 -1.78 17.28 20.24
N GLY A 121 -2.77 16.61 19.67
CA GLY A 121 -2.67 15.23 19.23
C GLY A 121 -2.88 14.19 20.34
N ASP A 122 -3.25 14.59 21.57
CA ASP A 122 -3.52 13.66 22.66
C ASP A 122 -4.93 13.06 22.56
N PHE A 123 -5.06 12.04 21.71
CA PHE A 123 -6.30 11.27 21.56
C PHE A 123 -6.68 10.50 22.83
N ALA A 124 -5.71 10.12 23.68
CA ALA A 124 -6.02 9.43 24.92
C ALA A 124 -6.73 10.34 25.91
N ARG A 125 -6.47 11.66 25.88
CA ARG A 125 -7.24 12.66 26.60
C ARG A 125 -8.61 12.91 25.97
N LEU A 126 -8.68 13.01 24.64
CA LEU A 126 -9.92 13.25 23.89
C LEU A 126 -11.00 12.20 24.15
N PHE A 127 -10.61 10.91 24.21
CA PHE A 127 -11.55 9.79 24.36
C PHE A 127 -11.71 9.30 25.80
N ARG A 128 -11.06 9.93 26.79
CA ARG A 128 -11.15 9.52 28.18
C ARG A 128 -12.44 9.98 28.89
N SER A 129 -13.20 10.87 28.28
CA SER A 129 -14.42 11.44 28.85
C SER A 129 -15.72 10.88 28.26
N SER A 130 -15.69 9.70 27.63
CA SER A 130 -16.89 9.00 27.16
C SER A 130 -17.33 7.91 28.14
#